data_AF-A0A1B8TH33-F1
#
_entry.id   AF-A0A1B8TH33-F1
#
_cell.length_a   1.000
_cell.length_b   1.000
_cell.length_c   1.000
_cell.angle_alpha   90.00
_cell.angle_beta   90.00
_cell.angle_gamma   90.00
#
_symmetry.space_group_name_H-M   'P 1'
#
loop_
_entity.id
_entity.type
_entity.pdbx_description
1 polymer ?
#
loop_
_entity_poly.entity_id
_entity_poly.type
_entity_poly.pdbx_seq_one_letter_code
_entity_poly.pdbx_strand_id
1 'polypeptide(L)'
;MTDRSAPPADQAEVFNRILDNLKWEERLPRGFGGLIENRLPVEGQFLITGIHNGPKPHRIGYVVQIRRKQGRLGTDNYLLRHADGTLMQHSDQFFAAATPEEIDAIRPFFGENLPETEDYSHGYDLGSQESRATGFIIEPPAGFQPRGGEGTSMRVTQTDPDGRRSTTHIAFI
;
A
#
# COMPACT_ATOMS: atom_id res chain seq x y z
N MET A 1 9.58 -16.42 -39.81
CA MET A 1 10.03 -15.07 -39.41
C MET A 1 9.39 -14.81 -38.05
N THR A 2 10.04 -15.29 -36.99
CA THR A 2 9.57 -15.21 -35.61
C THR A 2 10.79 -14.88 -34.78
N ASP A 3 11.07 -13.59 -34.69
CA ASP A 3 12.00 -13.07 -33.69
C ASP A 3 11.18 -12.19 -32.74
N ARG A 4 10.84 -12.78 -31.59
CA ARG A 4 10.37 -12.11 -30.39
C ARG A 4 10.67 -13.02 -29.20
N SER A 5 11.93 -13.10 -28.81
CA SER A 5 12.28 -13.68 -27.50
C SER A 5 13.31 -12.81 -26.82
N ALA A 6 12.87 -11.65 -26.35
CA ALA A 6 13.42 -11.16 -25.09
C ALA A 6 13.01 -12.20 -24.02
N PRO A 7 13.94 -12.67 -23.17
CA PRO A 7 13.56 -13.49 -22.02
C PRO A 7 12.51 -12.73 -21.19
N PRO A 8 11.54 -13.43 -20.55
CA PRO A 8 10.66 -12.74 -19.61
C PRO A 8 11.55 -12.09 -18.56
N ALA A 9 11.44 -10.76 -18.41
CA ALA A 9 12.12 -10.05 -17.34
C ALA A 9 11.73 -10.73 -16.01
N ASP A 10 12.72 -11.02 -15.17
CA ASP A 10 12.47 -11.53 -13.82
C ASP A 10 11.58 -10.50 -13.09
N GLN A 11 10.63 -10.96 -12.28
CA GLN A 11 9.71 -10.12 -11.52
C GLN A 11 10.47 -9.01 -10.79
N ALA A 12 11.61 -9.36 -10.20
CA ALA A 12 12.46 -8.41 -9.50
C ALA A 12 12.93 -7.26 -10.41
N GLU A 13 13.30 -7.55 -11.65
CA GLU A 13 13.74 -6.54 -12.62
C GLU A 13 12.60 -5.57 -12.97
N VAL A 14 11.41 -6.09 -13.28
CA VAL A 14 10.25 -5.26 -13.64
C VAL A 14 9.82 -4.39 -12.47
N PHE A 15 9.71 -4.98 -11.27
CA PHE A 15 9.31 -4.26 -10.07
C PHE A 15 10.35 -3.20 -9.71
N ASN A 16 11.64 -3.54 -9.77
CA ASN A 16 12.71 -2.58 -9.51
C ASN A 16 12.66 -1.42 -10.48
N ARG A 17 12.52 -1.68 -11.79
CA ARG A 17 12.41 -0.62 -12.79
C ARG A 17 11.26 0.34 -12.51
N ILE A 18 10.09 -0.17 -12.12
CA ILE A 18 8.94 0.68 -11.77
C ILE A 18 9.26 1.53 -10.53
N LEU A 19 9.77 0.89 -9.48
CA LEU A 19 10.04 1.55 -8.20
C LEU A 19 11.18 2.58 -8.28
N ASP A 20 12.20 2.32 -9.10
CA ASP A 20 13.36 3.20 -9.26
C ASP A 20 13.06 4.41 -10.17
N ASN A 21 12.06 4.29 -11.06
CA ASN A 21 11.60 5.39 -11.91
C ASN A 21 10.38 6.13 -11.31
N LEU A 22 9.92 5.74 -10.12
CA LEU A 22 8.75 6.34 -9.49
C LEU A 22 9.07 7.75 -8.98
N LYS A 23 8.46 8.76 -9.59
CA LYS A 23 8.54 10.15 -9.15
C LYS A 23 7.38 10.48 -8.23
N TRP A 24 7.63 10.49 -6.93
CA TRP A 24 6.58 10.68 -5.92
C TRP A 24 5.87 12.01 -6.06
N GLU A 25 6.58 13.08 -6.41
CA GLU A 25 6.03 14.43 -6.57
C GLU A 25 4.92 14.48 -7.63
N GLU A 26 5.07 13.69 -8.70
CA GLU A 26 4.08 13.57 -9.77
C GLU A 26 2.87 12.71 -9.35
N ARG A 27 3.07 11.78 -8.40
CA ARG A 27 2.04 10.85 -7.92
C ARG A 27 1.24 11.39 -6.74
N LEU A 28 1.86 12.20 -5.87
CA LEU A 28 1.27 12.76 -4.65
C LEU A 28 -0.12 13.38 -4.88
N PRO A 29 -0.36 14.19 -5.93
CA PRO A 29 -1.68 14.81 -6.15
C PRO A 29 -2.81 13.82 -6.43
N ARG A 30 -2.48 12.59 -6.85
CA ARG A 30 -3.44 11.54 -7.25
C ARG A 30 -3.41 10.30 -6.36
N GLY A 31 -2.50 10.23 -5.40
CA GLY A 31 -2.37 9.06 -4.52
C GLY A 31 -3.39 9.02 -3.38
N PHE A 32 -3.17 8.05 -2.51
CA PHE A 32 -4.08 7.63 -1.43
C PHE A 32 -3.32 7.45 -0.10
N GLY A 33 -4.06 7.36 1.01
CA GLY A 33 -3.49 7.07 2.32
C GLY A 33 -2.75 8.25 2.95
N GLY A 34 -2.16 7.99 4.12
CA GLY A 34 -1.56 9.04 4.97
C GLY A 34 -2.63 10.02 5.48
N LEU A 35 -2.35 11.33 5.36
CA LEU A 35 -3.25 12.42 5.77
C LEU A 35 -4.28 12.80 4.69
N ILE A 36 -4.33 12.08 3.56
CA ILE A 36 -5.33 12.31 2.51
C ILE A 36 -6.62 11.54 2.88
N GLU A 37 -7.51 12.17 3.64
CA GLU A 37 -8.71 11.48 4.16
C GLU A 37 -9.85 11.31 3.14
N ASN A 38 -9.86 12.11 2.06
CA ASN A 38 -11.02 12.25 1.18
C ASN A 38 -10.88 11.51 -0.16
N ARG A 39 -9.87 10.65 -0.30
CA ARG A 39 -9.70 9.84 -1.52
C ARG A 39 -9.35 8.41 -1.17
N LEU A 40 -10.25 7.51 -1.58
CA LEU A 40 -10.05 6.07 -1.48
C LEU A 40 -9.83 5.48 -2.87
N PRO A 41 -8.98 4.45 -2.99
CA PRO A 41 -8.89 3.66 -4.21
C PRO A 41 -10.17 2.84 -4.41
N VAL A 42 -10.35 2.32 -5.62
CA VAL A 42 -11.43 1.36 -5.92
C VAL A 42 -10.97 -0.08 -5.64
N GLU A 43 -11.93 -0.99 -5.44
CA GLU A 43 -11.65 -2.41 -5.23
C GLU A 43 -10.81 -2.97 -6.38
N GLY A 44 -9.75 -3.71 -6.05
CA GLY A 44 -8.86 -4.30 -7.06
C GLY A 44 -7.85 -3.34 -7.68
N GLN A 45 -7.82 -2.07 -7.27
CA GLN A 45 -6.86 -1.11 -7.83
C GLN A 45 -5.43 -1.46 -7.42
N PHE A 46 -4.53 -1.53 -8.41
CA PHE A 46 -3.09 -1.69 -8.18
C PHE A 46 -2.48 -0.41 -7.61
N LEU A 47 -1.78 -0.57 -6.49
CA LEU A 47 -1.12 0.47 -5.73
C LEU A 47 0.37 0.17 -5.57
N ILE A 48 1.15 1.26 -5.48
CA ILE A 48 2.57 1.23 -5.19
C ILE A 48 2.78 1.93 -3.85
N THR A 49 3.39 1.22 -2.89
CA THR A 49 3.61 1.70 -1.53
C THR A 49 4.88 2.53 -1.42
N GLY A 50 4.93 3.38 -0.39
CA GLY A 50 6.16 4.05 0.05
C GLY A 50 7.28 3.08 0.45
N ILE A 51 8.42 3.61 0.90
CA ILE A 51 9.50 2.78 1.43
C ILE A 51 9.05 2.16 2.75
N HIS A 52 9.22 0.84 2.91
CA HIS A 52 9.01 0.13 4.16
C HIS A 52 10.07 -0.96 4.34
N ASN A 53 10.16 -1.53 5.55
CA ASN A 53 11.17 -2.54 5.91
C ASN A 53 10.93 -3.94 5.32
N GLY A 54 10.00 -4.06 4.37
CA GLY A 54 9.70 -5.33 3.70
C GLY A 54 10.52 -5.52 2.43
N PRO A 55 10.47 -6.71 1.81
CA PRO A 55 11.03 -6.96 0.50
C PRO A 55 10.55 -5.92 -0.53
N LYS A 56 11.46 -5.44 -1.38
CA LYS A 56 11.13 -4.46 -2.44
C LYS A 56 9.96 -4.92 -3.35
N PRO A 57 9.80 -6.22 -3.69
CA PRO A 57 8.63 -6.69 -4.44
C PRO A 57 7.28 -6.53 -3.72
N HIS A 58 7.25 -6.48 -2.38
CA HIS A 58 6.04 -6.23 -1.58
C HIS A 58 5.63 -4.76 -1.54
N ARG A 59 6.23 -3.93 -2.40
CA ARG A 59 5.82 -2.54 -2.60
C ARG A 59 4.74 -2.38 -3.66
N ILE A 60 4.36 -3.44 -4.37
CA ILE A 60 3.35 -3.40 -5.42
C ILE A 60 2.31 -4.48 -5.13
N GLY A 61 1.04 -4.10 -5.12
CA GLY A 61 -0.09 -5.01 -4.87
C GLY A 61 -1.41 -4.36 -5.26
N TYR A 62 -2.49 -5.13 -5.29
CA TYR A 62 -3.84 -4.58 -5.45
C TYR A 62 -4.58 -4.54 -4.12
N VAL A 63 -5.43 -3.52 -3.96
CA VAL A 63 -6.20 -3.34 -2.72
C VAL A 63 -7.37 -4.30 -2.66
N VAL A 64 -7.47 -5.05 -1.55
CA VAL A 64 -8.58 -5.97 -1.29
C VAL A 64 -9.55 -5.47 -0.22
N GLN A 65 -9.06 -4.68 0.73
CA GLN A 65 -9.89 -4.14 1.81
C GLN A 65 -9.24 -2.89 2.41
N ILE A 66 -10.07 -1.95 2.83
CA ILE A 66 -9.70 -0.74 3.55
C ILE A 66 -10.45 -0.73 4.87
N ARG A 67 -9.73 -0.61 5.99
CA ARG A 67 -10.34 -0.41 7.32
C ARG A 67 -10.11 1.02 7.77
N ARG A 68 -11.19 1.80 7.76
CA ARG A 68 -11.15 3.24 7.99
C ARG A 68 -10.71 3.56 9.40
N LYS A 69 -9.77 4.49 9.55
CA LYS A 69 -9.26 5.03 10.81
C LYS A 69 -8.75 4.02 11.85
N GLN A 70 -8.47 2.79 11.42
CA GLN A 70 -8.07 1.67 12.30
C GLN A 70 -6.54 1.45 12.36
N GLY A 71 -5.77 2.31 11.71
CA GLY A 71 -4.31 2.35 11.79
C GLY A 71 -3.81 2.87 13.13
N ARG A 72 -2.51 2.68 13.38
CA ARG A 72 -1.86 3.01 14.66
C ARG A 72 -1.86 4.51 14.97
N LEU A 73 -1.99 5.36 13.95
CA LEU A 73 -2.09 6.82 14.05
C LEU A 73 -3.45 7.35 13.61
N GLY A 74 -4.50 6.52 13.65
CA GLY A 74 -5.84 6.89 13.20
C GLY A 74 -6.00 6.97 11.68
N THR A 75 -4.98 6.49 10.95
CA THR A 75 -5.00 6.35 9.50
C THR A 75 -5.83 5.15 9.06
N ASP A 76 -6.12 5.05 7.78
CA ASP A 76 -6.75 3.86 7.21
C ASP A 76 -5.74 2.70 7.14
N ASN A 77 -6.19 1.47 7.42
CA ASN A 77 -5.43 0.26 7.11
C ASN A 77 -5.80 -0.24 5.72
N TYR A 78 -4.81 -0.43 4.87
CA TYR A 78 -4.99 -1.01 3.54
C TYR A 78 -4.48 -2.44 3.56
N LEU A 79 -5.30 -3.38 3.11
CA LEU A 79 -4.88 -4.76 2.87
C LEU A 79 -4.56 -4.88 1.38
N LEU A 80 -3.31 -5.19 1.06
CA LEU A 80 -2.85 -5.40 -0.32
C LEU A 80 -2.53 -6.87 -0.55
N ARG A 81 -3.00 -7.40 -1.68
CA ARG A 81 -2.53 -8.68 -2.22
C ARG A 81 -1.29 -8.44 -3.07
N HIS A 82 -0.23 -9.20 -2.82
CA HIS A 82 1.00 -9.17 -3.61
C HIS A 82 1.07 -10.34 -4.61
N ALA A 83 2.01 -10.26 -5.54
CA ALA A 83 2.16 -11.22 -6.63
C ALA A 83 2.43 -12.66 -6.14
N ASP A 84 3.05 -12.83 -4.97
CA ASP A 84 3.26 -14.12 -4.33
C ASP A 84 2.03 -14.67 -3.58
N GLY A 85 0.88 -14.00 -3.71
CA GLY A 85 -0.38 -14.35 -3.06
C GLY A 85 -0.49 -13.86 -1.60
N THR A 86 0.58 -13.30 -1.03
CA THR A 86 0.56 -12.81 0.34
C THR A 86 -0.40 -11.64 0.51
N LEU A 87 -1.06 -11.61 1.67
CA LEU A 87 -1.90 -10.50 2.11
C LEU A 87 -1.12 -9.70 3.15
N MET A 88 -0.89 -8.42 2.90
CA MET A 88 -0.18 -7.57 3.84
C MET A 88 -1.02 -6.36 4.24
N GLN A 89 -0.97 -6.05 5.53
CA GLN A 89 -1.52 -4.81 6.07
C GLN A 89 -0.49 -3.68 5.91
N HIS A 90 -0.94 -2.59 5.30
CA HIS A 90 -0.21 -1.34 5.18
C HIS A 90 -0.96 -0.25 5.96
N SER A 91 -0.30 0.26 7.00
CA SER A 91 -0.77 1.34 7.86
C SER A 91 0.18 2.52 7.78
N ASP A 92 -0.32 3.74 8.01
CA ASP A 92 0.49 4.95 8.06
C ASP A 92 1.35 5.19 6.79
N GLN A 93 0.88 4.69 5.64
CA GLN A 93 1.57 4.78 4.36
C GLN A 93 0.80 5.64 3.34
N PHE A 94 1.56 6.23 2.44
CA PHE A 94 1.05 6.85 1.22
C PHE A 94 1.20 5.88 0.04
N PHE A 95 0.24 5.90 -0.87
CA PHE A 95 0.16 5.00 -2.02
C PHE A 95 0.05 5.79 -3.32
N ALA A 96 0.83 5.42 -4.33
CA ALA A 96 0.62 5.86 -5.70
C ALA A 96 -0.28 4.86 -6.42
N ALA A 97 -1.22 5.34 -7.25
CA ALA A 97 -1.89 4.49 -8.23
C ALA A 97 -0.87 4.00 -9.27
N ALA A 98 -0.90 2.72 -9.60
CA ALA A 98 -0.20 2.20 -10.76
C ALA A 98 -0.85 2.74 -12.05
N THR A 99 -0.02 3.11 -13.02
CA THR A 99 -0.44 3.50 -14.37
C THR A 99 -0.86 2.28 -15.19
N PRO A 100 -1.65 2.45 -16.26
CA PRO A 100 -1.99 1.33 -17.16
C PRO A 100 -0.76 0.56 -17.65
N GLU A 101 0.31 1.26 -18.02
CA GLU A 101 1.55 0.65 -18.51
C GLU A 101 2.28 -0.13 -17.41
N GLU A 102 2.27 0.37 -16.17
CA GLU A 102 2.80 -0.36 -15.01
C GLU A 102 1.96 -1.60 -14.72
N ILE A 103 0.62 -1.50 -14.79
CA ILE A 103 -0.30 -2.63 -14.60
C ILE A 103 -0.03 -3.71 -15.63
N ASP A 104 0.04 -3.36 -16.92
CA ASP A 104 0.35 -4.31 -18.00
C ASP A 104 1.68 -5.03 -17.77
N ALA A 105 2.68 -4.33 -17.22
CA ALA A 105 3.98 -4.90 -16.92
C ALA A 105 3.97 -5.84 -15.70
N ILE A 106 3.22 -5.53 -14.64
CA ILE A 106 3.23 -6.32 -13.39
C ILE A 106 2.22 -7.47 -13.38
N ARG A 107 1.09 -7.31 -14.08
CA ARG A 107 -0.06 -8.23 -14.00
C ARG A 107 0.30 -9.70 -14.30
N PRO A 108 1.20 -10.02 -15.26
CA PRO A 108 1.61 -11.41 -15.49
C PRO A 108 2.23 -12.12 -14.28
N PHE A 109 2.86 -11.37 -13.36
CA PHE A 109 3.50 -11.97 -12.18
C PHE A 109 2.52 -12.37 -11.08
N PHE A 110 1.27 -11.90 -11.15
CA PHE A 110 0.22 -12.27 -10.20
C PHE A 110 -0.41 -13.63 -10.50
N GLY A 111 -0.20 -14.19 -11.70
CA GLY A 111 -0.76 -15.48 -12.09
C GLY A 111 -2.28 -15.49 -11.96
N GLU A 112 -2.81 -16.41 -11.16
CA GLU A 112 -4.24 -16.52 -10.86
C GLU A 112 -4.70 -15.60 -9.72
N ASN A 113 -3.79 -14.92 -9.02
CA ASN A 113 -4.10 -13.99 -7.94
C ASN A 113 -4.40 -12.59 -8.50
N LEU A 114 -5.48 -12.44 -9.25
CA LEU A 114 -5.87 -11.18 -9.86
C LEU A 114 -7.11 -10.61 -9.17
N PRO A 115 -7.35 -9.28 -9.24
CA PRO A 115 -8.53 -8.67 -8.66
C PRO A 115 -9.85 -9.35 -9.06
N GLU A 116 -9.99 -9.73 -10.33
CA GLU A 116 -11.19 -10.36 -10.87
C GLU A 116 -11.41 -11.82 -10.42
N THR A 117 -10.41 -12.46 -9.81
CA THR A 117 -10.49 -13.83 -9.29
C THR A 117 -10.50 -13.89 -7.76
N GLU A 118 -10.37 -12.74 -7.09
CA GLU A 118 -10.36 -12.66 -5.62
C GLU A 118 -11.75 -12.97 -5.04
N ASP A 119 -11.79 -13.85 -4.03
CA ASP A 119 -13.02 -14.19 -3.31
C ASP A 119 -13.17 -13.35 -2.04
N TYR A 120 -14.01 -12.31 -2.13
CA TYR A 120 -14.30 -11.39 -1.03
C TYR A 120 -15.33 -11.93 -0.02
N SER A 121 -15.98 -13.08 -0.29
CA SER A 121 -17.14 -13.54 0.48
C SER A 121 -16.79 -13.95 1.92
N HIS A 122 -15.58 -14.44 2.15
CA HIS A 122 -15.11 -14.91 3.45
C HIS A 122 -14.49 -13.81 4.32
N GLY A 123 -14.27 -12.62 3.75
CA GLY A 123 -13.57 -11.52 4.40
C GLY A 123 -12.11 -11.84 4.74
N TYR A 124 -11.44 -10.87 5.37
CA TYR A 124 -10.01 -10.93 5.68
C TYR A 124 -9.76 -10.68 7.16
N ASP A 125 -8.76 -11.34 7.73
CA ASP A 125 -8.27 -11.08 9.08
C ASP A 125 -6.90 -10.38 9.09
N LEU A 126 -6.59 -9.74 10.22
CA LEU A 126 -5.35 -9.05 10.53
C LEU A 126 -4.59 -9.80 11.62
N GLY A 127 -4.22 -11.05 11.32
CA GLY A 127 -3.40 -11.88 12.21
C GLY A 127 -4.16 -12.59 13.33
N SER A 128 -5.48 -12.40 13.43
CA SER A 128 -6.34 -13.16 14.33
C SER A 128 -7.76 -13.30 13.77
N GLN A 129 -8.41 -14.46 13.96
CA GLN A 129 -9.75 -14.72 13.41
C GLN A 129 -10.81 -13.72 13.91
N GLU A 130 -10.66 -13.19 15.13
CA GLU A 130 -11.56 -12.20 15.73
C GLU A 130 -11.51 -10.85 15.00
N SER A 131 -10.42 -10.57 14.30
CA SER A 131 -10.27 -9.36 13.49
C SER A 131 -10.89 -9.50 12.09
N ARG A 132 -11.54 -10.62 11.77
CA ARG A 132 -12.11 -10.86 10.44
C ARG A 132 -13.20 -9.85 10.10
N ALA A 133 -13.14 -9.30 8.89
CA ALA A 133 -14.15 -8.38 8.37
C ALA A 133 -14.43 -8.64 6.90
N THR A 134 -15.71 -8.52 6.51
CA THR A 134 -16.19 -8.70 5.13
C THR A 134 -16.59 -7.36 4.52
N GLY A 135 -16.27 -7.17 3.24
CA GLY A 135 -16.52 -5.95 2.49
C GLY A 135 -15.24 -5.19 2.14
N PHE A 136 -15.35 -4.28 1.17
CA PHE A 136 -14.23 -3.50 0.67
C PHE A 136 -13.83 -2.37 1.64
N ILE A 137 -14.79 -1.58 2.12
CA ILE A 137 -14.56 -0.49 3.07
C ILE A 137 -15.23 -0.86 4.39
N ILE A 138 -14.42 -0.96 5.44
CA ILE A 138 -14.86 -1.27 6.80
C ILE A 138 -14.75 0.00 7.64
N GLU A 139 -15.89 0.57 8.00
CA GLU A 139 -15.94 1.69 8.94
C GLU A 139 -15.58 1.23 10.36
N PRO A 140 -15.00 2.12 11.19
CA PRO A 140 -14.72 1.77 12.57
C PRO A 140 -16.02 1.46 13.33
N PRO A 141 -16.00 0.49 14.27
CA PRO A 141 -17.18 0.15 15.05
C PRO A 141 -17.62 1.34 15.92
N ALA A 142 -18.89 1.35 16.32
CA ALA A 142 -19.42 2.39 17.19
C ALA A 142 -18.60 2.51 18.49
N GLY A 143 -18.21 3.74 18.85
CA GLY A 143 -17.39 4.00 20.03
C GLY A 143 -15.89 3.71 19.86
N PHE A 144 -15.44 3.32 18.67
CA PHE A 144 -14.01 3.19 18.37
C PHE A 144 -13.30 4.54 18.52
N GLN A 145 -12.24 4.56 19.33
CA GLN A 145 -11.36 5.72 19.45
C GLN A 145 -10.08 5.46 18.65
N PRO A 146 -9.80 6.26 17.60
CA PRO A 146 -8.55 6.16 16.87
C PRO A 146 -7.36 6.30 17.83
N ARG A 147 -6.39 5.37 17.71
CA ARG A 147 -5.08 5.55 18.34
C ARG A 147 -4.39 6.61 17.49
N GLY A 148 -4.43 7.88 17.88
CA GLY A 148 -4.09 8.98 16.98
C GLY A 148 -5.21 10.00 16.90
N GLY A 149 -5.45 10.68 18.02
CA GLY A 149 -6.24 11.91 18.07
C GLY A 149 -5.36 13.11 18.40
N GLU A 150 -5.97 14.29 18.49
CA GLU A 150 -5.35 15.53 18.99
C GLU A 150 -4.36 15.23 20.14
N GLY A 151 -3.08 15.51 19.91
CA GLY A 151 -1.99 15.29 20.87
C GLY A 151 -1.05 14.13 20.55
N THR A 152 -1.32 13.34 19.51
CA THR A 152 -0.35 12.36 19.01
C THR A 152 0.70 13.07 18.17
N SER A 153 1.99 12.87 18.49
CA SER A 153 3.09 13.46 17.72
C SER A 153 4.13 12.40 17.37
N MET A 154 4.62 12.46 16.14
CA MET A 154 5.81 11.72 15.72
C MET A 154 7.00 12.66 15.67
N ARG A 155 8.10 12.24 16.28
CA ARG A 155 9.39 12.93 16.18
C ARG A 155 10.31 12.13 15.26
N VAL A 156 10.56 12.65 14.07
CA VAL A 156 11.50 12.06 13.11
C VAL A 156 12.85 12.74 13.31
N THR A 157 13.89 11.97 13.64
CA THR A 157 15.27 12.47 13.66
C THR A 157 16.03 11.86 12.49
N GLN A 158 16.39 12.67 11.51
CA GLN A 158 17.23 12.25 10.40
C GLN A 158 18.68 12.56 10.74
N THR A 159 19.59 11.62 10.50
CA THR A 159 21.03 11.85 10.60
C THR A 159 21.61 11.76 9.20
N ASP A 160 22.28 12.82 8.75
CA ASP A 160 22.98 12.80 7.45
C ASP A 160 24.29 11.98 7.54
N PRO A 161 24.93 11.65 6.40
CA PRO A 161 26.21 10.93 6.39
C PRO A 161 27.33 11.63 7.15
N ASP A 162 27.21 12.96 7.33
CA ASP A 162 28.17 13.81 8.03
C ASP A 162 27.90 13.88 9.55
N GLY A 163 26.88 13.15 10.03
CA GLY A 163 26.50 13.05 11.44
C GLY A 163 25.61 14.18 11.97
N ARG A 164 25.15 15.10 11.12
CA ARG A 164 24.22 16.16 11.52
C ARG A 164 22.82 15.59 11.68
N ARG A 165 22.17 16.00 12.76
CA ARG A 165 20.79 15.59 13.09
C ARG A 165 19.82 16.71 12.78
N SER A 166 18.83 16.45 11.94
CA SER A 166 17.62 17.27 11.83
C SER A 166 16.48 16.56 12.54
N THR A 167 15.62 17.30 13.23
CA THR A 167 14.46 16.73 13.93
C THR A 167 13.19 17.43 13.49
N THR A 168 12.26 16.66 12.96
CA THR A 168 10.95 17.12 12.51
C THR A 168 9.88 16.59 13.47
N HIS A 169 9.08 17.51 14.01
CA HIS A 169 7.92 17.19 14.83
C HIS A 169 6.68 17.22 13.94
N ILE A 170 6.02 16.08 13.81
CA ILE A 170 4.76 15.94 13.08
C ILE A 170 3.68 15.73 14.13
N ALA A 171 2.87 16.77 14.34
CA ALA A 171 1.67 16.66 15.15
C ALA A 171 0.51 16.21 14.25
N PHE A 172 -0.19 15.16 14.67
CA PHE A 172 -1.43 14.73 14.04
C PHE A 172 -2.56 15.51 14.73
N ILE A 173 -3.17 16.43 13.98
CA ILE A 173 -4.31 17.27 14.39
C ILE A 173 -5.60 16.63 13.93
#